data_AF-A0A964R8X2-F1
#
_entry.id   AF-A0A964R8X2-F1
#
_cell.length_a   1.000
_cell.length_b   1.000
_cell.length_c   1.000
_cell.angle_alpha   90.00
_cell.angle_beta   90.00
_cell.angle_gamma   90.00
#
_symmetry.space_group_name_H-M   'P 1'
#
loop_
_entity.id
_entity.type
_entity.pdbx_description
1 polymer ?
#
loop_
_entity_poly.entity_id
_entity_poly.type
_entity_poly.pdbx_seq_one_letter_code
_entity_poly.pdbx_strand_id
1 'polypeptide(L)'
;MKLGYAQRAAAHYASLTDADEAFACGTAAVRAAVSGKSGLMPKIVRLSSNPYRWEIQLEPLENIANVEHFIPRDWISEDGFLPNEKFVEYAAPLIEGQVVVPQKNGLPAYTVLAKSPVEKKLAPRV
;
A
#
# COMPACT_ATOMS: atom_id res chain seq x y z
N MET A 1 15.09 -13.97 -15.97
CA MET A 1 14.50 -12.62 -15.83
C MET A 1 14.52 -12.27 -14.35
N LYS A 2 15.10 -11.13 -13.93
CA LYS A 2 15.00 -10.66 -12.54
C LYS A 2 13.75 -9.80 -12.40
N LEU A 3 12.86 -10.15 -11.49
CA LEU A 3 11.54 -9.51 -11.34
C LEU A 3 11.56 -8.11 -10.68
N GLY A 4 12.66 -7.37 -10.70
CA GLY A 4 12.83 -6.12 -9.93
C GLY A 4 11.77 -5.03 -10.18
N TYR A 5 11.79 -4.39 -11.36
CA TYR A 5 10.77 -3.38 -11.71
C TYR A 5 9.44 -4.03 -12.08
N ALA A 6 9.48 -5.17 -12.76
CA ALA A 6 8.29 -5.86 -13.23
C ALA A 6 7.34 -6.21 -12.08
N GLN A 7 7.82 -6.74 -10.95
CA GLN A 7 6.96 -7.11 -9.82
C GLN A 7 6.35 -5.91 -9.09
N ARG A 8 6.99 -4.74 -9.11
CA ARG A 8 6.54 -3.54 -8.39
C ARG A 8 5.74 -2.56 -9.25
N ALA A 9 5.81 -2.71 -10.57
CA ALA A 9 5.09 -1.88 -11.55
C ALA A 9 4.03 -2.70 -12.32
N ALA A 10 3.57 -3.81 -11.74
CA ALA A 10 2.58 -4.69 -12.34
C ALA A 10 1.13 -4.21 -12.14
N ALA A 11 0.85 -2.90 -12.36
CA ALA A 11 -0.48 -2.33 -12.14
C ALA A 11 -1.59 -3.01 -12.97
N HIS A 12 -1.23 -3.62 -14.10
CA HIS A 12 -2.12 -4.44 -14.94
C HIS A 12 -2.64 -5.72 -14.26
N TYR A 13 -2.04 -6.11 -13.13
CA TYR A 13 -2.42 -7.26 -12.32
C TYR A 13 -2.36 -6.92 -10.83
N ALA A 14 -2.67 -5.67 -10.47
CA ALA A 14 -2.72 -5.25 -9.07
C ALA A 14 -3.93 -5.84 -8.35
N SER A 15 -3.75 -6.12 -7.06
CA SER A 15 -4.83 -6.48 -6.16
C SER A 15 -5.81 -5.32 -6.03
N LEU A 16 -7.10 -5.63 -6.05
CA LEU A 16 -8.14 -4.65 -5.75
C LEU A 16 -8.09 -4.22 -4.28
N THR A 17 -7.85 -5.16 -3.37
CA THR A 17 -7.69 -4.89 -1.93
C THR A 17 -6.59 -3.86 -1.67
N ASP A 18 -5.39 -4.07 -2.23
CA ASP A 18 -4.26 -3.13 -2.10
C ASP A 18 -4.61 -1.74 -2.67
N ALA A 19 -5.28 -1.69 -3.84
CA ALA A 19 -5.69 -0.44 -4.45
C ALA A 19 -6.72 0.35 -3.60
N ASP A 20 -7.70 -0.34 -3.03
CA ASP A 20 -8.73 0.26 -2.16
C ASP A 20 -8.12 0.76 -0.84
N GLU A 21 -7.26 -0.05 -0.22
CA GLU A 21 -6.53 0.30 1.01
C GLU A 21 -5.61 1.52 0.79
N ALA A 22 -4.85 1.54 -0.31
CA ALA A 22 -3.97 2.66 -0.67
C ALA A 22 -4.76 3.96 -0.89
N PHE A 23 -5.90 3.89 -1.58
CA PHE A 23 -6.77 5.05 -1.81
C PHE A 23 -7.38 5.57 -0.49
N ALA A 24 -7.83 4.66 0.39
CA ALA A 24 -8.37 5.01 1.68
C ALA A 24 -7.34 5.68 2.60
N CYS A 25 -6.08 5.22 2.57
CA CYS A 25 -4.99 5.85 3.31
C CYS A 25 -4.78 7.31 2.88
N GLY A 26 -4.70 7.57 1.57
CA GLY A 26 -4.56 8.94 1.05
C GLY A 26 -5.74 9.83 1.42
N THR A 27 -6.97 9.29 1.32
CA THR A 27 -8.20 10.01 1.70
C THR A 27 -8.20 10.36 3.19
N ALA A 28 -7.85 9.42 4.06
CA ALA A 28 -7.80 9.62 5.50
C ALA A 28 -6.72 10.65 5.90
N ALA A 29 -5.55 10.62 5.26
CA ALA A 29 -4.49 11.59 5.49
C ALA A 29 -4.96 13.03 5.22
N VAL A 30 -5.61 13.26 4.08
CA VAL A 30 -6.12 14.59 3.71
C VAL A 30 -7.21 15.03 4.68
N ARG A 31 -8.17 14.16 5.00
CA ARG A 31 -9.23 14.47 5.99
C ARG A 31 -8.65 14.83 7.35
N ALA A 32 -7.64 14.08 7.82
CA ALA A 32 -6.97 14.36 9.08
C ALA A 32 -6.28 15.73 9.07
N ALA A 33 -5.51 16.03 8.02
CA ALA A 33 -4.80 17.30 7.87
C ALA A 33 -5.78 18.50 7.83
N VAL A 34 -6.87 18.39 7.04
CA VAL A 34 -7.90 19.44 6.97
C VAL A 34 -8.61 19.63 8.31
N SER A 35 -8.77 18.57 9.11
CA SER A 35 -9.31 18.66 10.48
C SER A 35 -8.31 19.22 11.52
N GLY A 36 -7.15 19.69 11.09
CA GLY A 36 -6.13 20.29 11.96
C GLY A 36 -5.25 19.28 12.71
N LYS A 37 -5.31 18.00 12.36
CA LYS A 37 -4.45 16.97 12.97
C LYS A 37 -3.08 16.96 12.29
N SER A 38 -2.03 16.78 13.08
CA SER A 38 -0.65 16.70 12.62
C SER A 38 0.12 15.65 13.42
N GLY A 39 1.25 15.17 12.89
CA GLY A 39 2.08 14.17 13.57
C GLY A 39 1.51 12.74 13.56
N LEU A 40 0.57 12.45 12.66
CA LEU A 40 -0.12 11.16 12.56
C LEU A 40 0.12 10.50 11.19
N MET A 41 0.12 9.17 11.16
CA MET A 41 0.13 8.34 9.95
C MET A 41 -1.18 7.52 9.86
N PRO A 42 -1.82 7.45 8.68
CA PRO A 42 -2.87 6.47 8.43
C PRO A 42 -2.32 5.05 8.50
N LYS A 43 -3.02 4.18 9.23
CA LYS A 43 -2.67 2.79 9.48
C LYS A 43 -3.85 1.91 9.11
N ILE A 44 -3.61 0.90 8.28
CA ILE A 44 -4.60 -0.13 7.98
C ILE A 44 -4.65 -1.10 9.16
N VAL A 45 -5.84 -1.29 9.72
CA VAL A 45 -6.08 -2.20 10.84
C VAL A 45 -7.02 -3.30 10.38
N ARG A 46 -6.51 -4.55 10.38
CA ARG A 46 -7.31 -5.74 10.11
C ARG A 46 -8.24 -6.01 11.29
N LEU A 47 -9.55 -6.01 11.01
CA LEU A 47 -10.61 -6.27 11.99
C LEU A 47 -11.05 -7.74 12.01
N SER A 48 -10.98 -8.42 10.86
CA SER A 48 -11.35 -9.82 10.69
C SER A 48 -10.60 -10.43 9.51
N SER A 49 -10.24 -11.71 9.59
CA SER A 49 -9.60 -12.45 8.48
C SER A 49 -10.62 -13.20 7.62
N ASN A 50 -11.74 -13.65 8.20
CA ASN A 50 -12.78 -14.37 7.46
C ASN A 50 -14.19 -14.03 7.99
N PRO A 51 -14.95 -13.14 7.31
CA PRO A 51 -14.57 -12.42 6.09
C PRO A 51 -13.47 -11.38 6.36
N TYR A 52 -12.64 -11.09 5.35
CA TYR A 52 -11.61 -10.05 5.46
C TYR A 52 -12.27 -8.67 5.64
N ARG A 53 -11.94 -7.99 6.73
CA ARG A 53 -12.42 -6.63 7.03
C ARG A 53 -11.28 -5.80 7.60
N TRP A 54 -11.22 -4.54 7.20
CA TRP A 54 -10.20 -3.60 7.63
C TRP A 54 -10.80 -2.20 7.78
N GLU A 55 -10.08 -1.35 8.50
CA GLU A 55 -10.38 0.08 8.60
C GLU A 55 -9.10 0.90 8.64
N ILE A 56 -9.23 2.21 8.43
CA ILE A 56 -8.12 3.15 8.61
C ILE A 56 -8.20 3.77 10.00
N GLN A 57 -7.12 3.62 10.76
CA GLN A 57 -6.89 4.35 12.00
C GLN A 57 -5.76 5.37 11.82
N LEU A 58 -5.66 6.33 12.73
CA LEU A 58 -4.56 7.29 12.77
C LEU A 58 -3.66 6.97 13.96
N GLU A 59 -2.38 6.78 13.70
CA GLU A 59 -1.37 6.43 14.71
C GLU A 59 -0.33 7.56 14.82
N PRO A 60 0.08 7.96 16.03
CA PRO A 60 1.21 8.88 16.22
C PRO A 60 2.49 8.38 15.56
N LEU A 61 3.19 9.29 14.85
CA LEU A 61 4.46 8.94 14.18
C LEU A 61 5.53 8.45 15.14
N GLU A 62 5.53 8.93 16.39
CA GLU A 62 6.45 8.51 17.45
C GLU A 62 6.32 7.01 17.80
N ASN A 63 5.12 6.44 17.65
CA ASN A 63 4.87 5.01 17.90
C ASN A 63 5.31 4.13 16.73
N ILE A 64 5.57 4.71 15.56
CA ILE A 64 5.91 4.00 14.33
C ILE A 64 7.41 4.10 14.03
N ALA A 65 8.03 5.22 14.39
CA ALA A 65 9.45 5.45 14.16
C ALA A 65 10.29 4.31 14.76
N ASN A 66 11.16 3.71 13.92
CA ASN A 66 12.06 2.62 14.29
C ASN A 66 11.38 1.31 14.74
N VAL A 67 10.10 1.12 14.42
CA VAL A 67 9.40 -0.15 14.65
C VAL A 67 9.26 -0.90 13.32
N GLU A 68 9.53 -2.19 13.33
CA GLU A 68 9.47 -3.07 12.16
C GLU A 68 8.43 -4.17 12.35
N HIS A 69 7.71 -4.51 11.28
CA HIS A 69 6.81 -5.66 11.27
C HIS A 69 7.53 -6.87 10.66
N PHE A 70 8.04 -7.74 11.53
CA PHE A 70 8.73 -8.96 11.11
C PHE A 70 7.73 -10.06 10.71
N ILE A 71 8.12 -10.88 9.75
CA ILE A 71 7.41 -12.14 9.46
C ILE A 71 7.67 -13.09 10.65
N PRO A 72 6.63 -13.56 11.34
CA PRO A 72 6.78 -14.50 12.45
C PRO A 72 7.49 -15.79 12.03
N ARG A 73 8.37 -16.35 12.88
CA ARG A 73 9.10 -17.58 12.56
C ARG A 73 8.16 -18.76 12.31
N ASP A 74 7.03 -18.80 13.01
CA ASP A 74 6.01 -19.84 12.90
C ASP A 74 5.12 -19.68 11.65
N TRP A 75 5.38 -18.70 10.79
CA TRP A 75 4.77 -18.56 9.46
C TRP A 75 5.63 -19.19 8.35
N ILE A 76 6.80 -19.71 8.72
CA ILE A 76 7.75 -20.37 7.83
C ILE A 76 7.76 -21.86 8.21
N SER A 77 7.86 -22.74 7.21
CA SER A 77 7.98 -24.19 7.39
C SER A 77 9.13 -24.57 8.34
N GLU A 78 9.03 -25.76 8.91
CA GLU A 78 10.01 -26.29 9.87
C GLU A 78 11.43 -26.31 9.28
N ASP A 79 11.54 -26.77 8.03
CA ASP A 79 12.79 -26.79 7.25
C ASP A 79 13.32 -25.40 6.86
N GLY A 80 12.52 -24.34 7.05
CA GLY A 80 12.90 -22.96 6.81
C GLY A 80 12.82 -22.48 5.35
N PHE A 81 12.31 -23.30 4.41
CA PHE A 81 12.39 -22.98 2.98
C PHE A 81 11.12 -22.34 2.40
N LEU A 82 9.95 -22.51 3.01
CA LEU A 82 8.67 -22.08 2.44
C LEU A 82 7.78 -21.36 3.47
N PRO A 83 6.89 -20.45 3.04
CA PRO A 83 5.79 -20.01 3.88
C PRO A 83 4.81 -21.16 4.13
N ASN A 84 4.16 -21.16 5.29
CA ASN A 84 3.14 -22.15 5.66
C ASN A 84 1.72 -21.57 5.59
N GLU A 85 0.74 -22.33 6.07
CA GLU A 85 -0.68 -21.98 6.02
C GLU A 85 -1.00 -20.70 6.78
N LYS A 86 -0.27 -20.36 7.86
CA LYS A 86 -0.49 -19.10 8.60
C LYS A 86 -0.11 -17.89 7.76
N PHE A 87 0.99 -17.98 7.02
CA PHE A 87 1.36 -16.95 6.07
C PHE A 87 0.31 -16.80 4.97
N VAL A 88 -0.18 -17.93 4.44
CA VAL A 88 -1.22 -17.94 3.40
C VAL A 88 -2.51 -17.30 3.90
N GLU A 89 -2.97 -17.64 5.11
CA GLU A 89 -4.14 -17.02 5.74
C GLU A 89 -3.95 -15.50 5.91
N TYR A 90 -2.74 -15.06 6.23
CA TYR A 90 -2.44 -13.65 6.34
C TYR A 90 -2.44 -12.93 4.98
N ALA A 91 -1.76 -13.49 3.98
CA ALA A 91 -1.44 -12.83 2.72
C ALA A 91 -2.52 -12.98 1.65
N ALA A 92 -3.26 -14.10 1.62
CA ALA A 92 -4.29 -14.36 0.62
C ALA A 92 -5.31 -13.22 0.48
N PRO A 93 -5.94 -12.69 1.55
CA PRO A 93 -6.90 -11.60 1.40
C PRO A 93 -6.29 -10.30 0.84
N LEU A 94 -4.99 -10.08 1.04
CA LEU A 94 -4.28 -8.87 0.58
C LEU A 94 -4.07 -8.85 -0.93
N ILE A 95 -4.19 -10.00 -1.60
CA ILE A 95 -4.04 -10.12 -3.06
C ILE A 95 -5.37 -10.30 -3.79
N GLU A 96 -6.49 -10.33 -3.05
CA GLU A 96 -7.81 -10.59 -3.61
C GLU A 96 -8.30 -9.48 -4.56
N GLY A 97 -9.14 -9.89 -5.51
CA GLY A 97 -9.71 -9.05 -6.54
C GLY A 97 -8.70 -8.49 -7.56
N GLN A 98 -9.20 -7.84 -8.60
CA GLN A 98 -8.37 -7.25 -9.66
C GLN A 98 -8.84 -5.84 -10.00
N VAL A 99 -7.89 -4.95 -10.21
CA VAL A 99 -8.16 -3.61 -10.76
C VAL A 99 -8.43 -3.69 -12.25
N VAL A 100 -9.56 -3.12 -12.71
CA VAL A 100 -9.86 -2.97 -14.14
C VAL A 100 -9.05 -1.83 -14.72
N VAL A 101 -8.00 -2.16 -15.47
CA VAL A 101 -7.13 -1.16 -16.11
C VAL A 101 -7.67 -0.80 -17.49
N PRO A 102 -7.89 0.50 -17.79
CA PRO A 102 -8.28 0.94 -19.12
C PRO A 102 -7.29 0.47 -20.19
N GLN A 103 -7.79 0.09 -21.36
CA GLN A 103 -6.99 -0.44 -22.47
C GLN A 103 -7.13 0.45 -23.70
N LYS A 104 -6.04 0.63 -24.45
CA LYS A 104 -6.02 1.32 -25.74
C LYS A 104 -5.02 0.64 -26.67
N ASN A 105 -5.47 0.20 -27.85
CA ASN A 105 -4.63 -0.49 -28.84
C ASN A 105 -3.90 -1.73 -28.28
N GLY A 106 -4.57 -2.50 -27.41
CA GLY A 106 -4.02 -3.72 -26.81
C GLY A 106 -3.02 -3.51 -25.66
N LEU A 107 -2.86 -2.28 -25.17
CA LEU A 107 -1.98 -1.94 -24.05
C LEU A 107 -2.73 -1.16 -22.95
N PRO A 108 -2.30 -1.27 -21.68
CA PRO A 108 -2.79 -0.43 -20.59
C PRO A 108 -2.66 1.07 -20.92
N ALA A 109 -3.78 1.78 -20.84
CA ALA A 109 -3.86 3.21 -21.08
C ALA A 109 -3.61 4.01 -19.79
N TYR A 110 -2.37 4.00 -19.31
CA TYR A 110 -1.98 4.73 -18.09
C TYR A 110 -2.04 6.25 -18.28
N THR A 111 -2.38 6.96 -17.20
CA THR A 111 -2.44 8.43 -17.18
C THR A 111 -1.06 9.06 -17.17
N VAL A 112 -0.87 10.09 -18.01
CA VAL A 112 0.32 10.95 -17.98
C VAL A 112 -0.06 12.29 -17.36
N LEU A 113 0.58 12.63 -16.23
CA LEU A 113 0.36 13.92 -15.57
C LEU A 113 1.08 15.05 -16.31
N ALA A 114 0.45 16.23 -16.39
CA ALA A 114 1.04 17.41 -17.02
C ALA A 114 2.31 17.94 -16.30
N LYS A 115 2.43 17.66 -14.99
CA LYS A 115 3.58 18.05 -14.16
C LYS A 115 3.96 19.54 -14.28
N SER A 116 2.96 20.42 -14.40
CA SER A 116 3.15 21.87 -14.54
C SER A 116 3.95 22.42 -13.35
N PRO A 117 5.14 23.01 -13.58
CA PRO A 117 5.99 23.51 -12.49
C PRO A 117 5.41 24.80 -11.90
N VAL A 118 5.65 25.02 -10.61
CA VAL A 118 5.31 26.26 -9.91
C VAL A 118 6.48 27.22 -9.91
N GLU A 119 6.19 28.52 -9.89
CA GLU A 119 7.22 29.57 -9.81
C GLU A 119 8.04 29.45 -8.52
N LYS A 120 9.36 29.58 -8.64
CA LYS A 120 10.27 29.52 -7.49
C LYS A 120 10.18 30.81 -6.69
N LYS A 121 9.91 30.70 -5.39
CA LYS A 121 9.87 31.83 -4.46
C LYS A 121 11.13 32.02 -3.63
N LEU A 122 12.00 31.01 -3.57
CA LEU A 122 13.20 30.99 -2.74
C LEU A 122 14.44 30.84 -3.61
N ALA A 123 15.57 31.32 -3.09
CA ALA A 123 16.88 31.12 -3.71
C ALA A 123 17.22 29.61 -3.79
N PRO A 124 18.08 29.19 -4.74
CA PRO A 124 18.57 27.82 -4.78
C PRO A 124 19.16 27.40 -3.43
N ARG A 125 18.80 26.18 -2.98
CA ARG A 125 19.42 25.57 -1.81
C ARG A 125 20.88 25.28 -2.15
N VAL A 126 21.80 25.87 -1.38
CA VAL A 126 23.25 25.57 -1.43
C VAL A 126 23.51 24.22 -0.76
#